data_AF-A0A7C4GPI7-F1
#
_entry.id   AF-A0A7C4GPI7-F1
#
_cell.length_a   1.000
_cell.length_b   1.000
_cell.length_c   1.000
_cell.angle_alpha   90.00
_cell.angle_beta   90.00
_cell.angle_gamma   90.00
#
_symmetry.space_group_name_H-M   'P 1'
#
loop_
_entity.id
_entity.type
_entity.pdbx_description
1 polymer ?
#
loop_
_entity_poly.entity_id
_entity_poly.type
_entity_poly.pdbx_seq_one_letter_code
_entity_poly.pdbx_strand_id
1 'polypeptide(L)'
;MKNMSSISSFTLRFVVEEPVVFQSFSGFAACGVFYSLVRSIDESFAESLHSSKKLAPWASSPIFVEFPPPSRIVYRALPAPSIANVSFTIMDGKLSDIFREAILKPDLHIDL
;
A
#
# COMPACT_ATOMS: atom_id res chain seq x y z
N MET A 1 13.59 -2.53 25.13
CA MET A 1 12.75 -3.61 24.55
C MET A 1 13.49 -4.19 23.36
N LYS A 2 13.67 -5.52 23.29
CA LYS A 2 14.19 -6.18 22.08
C LYS A 2 13.15 -5.99 20.97
N ASN A 3 13.53 -5.38 19.85
CA ASN A 3 12.72 -5.44 18.63
C ASN A 3 12.64 -6.92 18.22
N MET A 4 11.49 -7.56 18.43
CA MET A 4 11.19 -8.82 17.78
C MET A 4 11.11 -8.52 16.28
N SER A 5 11.99 -9.12 15.49
CA SER A 5 11.93 -9.07 14.03
C SER A 5 10.72 -9.86 13.57
N SER A 6 9.56 -9.22 13.48
CA SER A 6 8.37 -9.76 12.82
C SER A 6 8.33 -9.29 11.37
N ILE A 7 7.95 -10.19 10.48
CA ILE A 7 7.58 -9.86 9.11
C ILE A 7 6.06 -9.95 9.05
N SER A 8 5.42 -8.85 8.68
CA SER A 8 3.97 -8.78 8.50
C SER A 8 3.66 -8.63 7.01
N SER A 9 2.61 -9.28 6.55
CA SER A 9 2.09 -9.12 5.19
C SER A 9 0.62 -8.70 5.26
N PHE A 10 0.29 -7.64 4.55
CA PHE A 10 -1.05 -7.09 4.45
C PHE A 10 -1.47 -7.11 2.99
N THR A 11 -2.64 -7.65 2.67
CA THR A 11 -3.21 -7.58 1.32
C THR A 11 -4.52 -6.83 1.38
N LEU A 12 -4.58 -5.70 0.67
CA LEU A 12 -5.78 -4.91 0.52
C LEU A 12 -6.47 -5.33 -0.76
N ARG A 13 -7.72 -5.76 -0.66
CA ARG A 13 -8.58 -6.09 -1.80
C ARG A 13 -9.72 -5.07 -1.85
N PHE A 14 -9.96 -4.48 -3.01
CA PHE A 14 -10.90 -3.38 -3.17
C PHE A 14 -11.65 -3.47 -4.50
N VAL A 15 -12.85 -2.90 -4.51
CA VAL A 15 -13.70 -2.77 -5.70
C VAL A 15 -13.35 -1.47 -6.42
N VAL A 16 -13.29 -1.54 -7.74
CA VAL A 16 -13.06 -0.40 -8.62
C VAL A 16 -14.34 -0.14 -9.40
N GLU A 17 -15.05 0.93 -9.03
CA GLU A 17 -16.31 1.32 -9.66
C GLU A 17 -16.10 2.25 -10.87
N GLU A 18 -15.04 3.07 -10.82
CA GLU A 18 -14.65 3.99 -11.89
C GLU A 18 -13.20 3.73 -12.35
N PRO A 19 -12.90 3.84 -13.66
CA PRO A 19 -11.57 3.56 -14.16
C PRO A 19 -10.55 4.60 -13.66
N VAL A 20 -9.37 4.13 -13.25
CA VAL A 20 -8.28 4.99 -12.76
C VAL A 20 -7.11 4.93 -13.75
N VAL A 21 -6.55 6.09 -14.09
CA VAL A 21 -5.35 6.20 -14.92
C VAL A 21 -4.22 6.78 -14.09
N PHE A 22 -3.23 5.94 -13.79
CA PHE A 22 -2.04 6.36 -13.07
C PHE A 22 -1.12 7.19 -13.98
N GLN A 23 -0.37 8.10 -13.36
CA GLN A 23 0.67 8.89 -14.04
C GLN A 23 1.86 8.02 -14.47
N SER A 24 2.08 6.89 -13.79
CA SER A 24 3.20 5.97 -14.04
C SER A 24 2.80 4.51 -13.75
N PHE A 25 3.79 3.63 -13.56
CA PHE A 25 3.56 2.24 -13.19
C PHE A 25 2.82 2.13 -11.84
N SER A 26 1.81 1.27 -11.74
CA SER A 26 0.98 1.12 -10.53
C SER A 26 1.75 0.80 -9.25
N GLY A 27 2.96 0.24 -9.34
CA GLY A 27 3.83 0.06 -8.18
C GLY A 27 4.20 1.39 -7.51
N PHE A 28 4.33 2.47 -8.29
CA PHE A 28 4.54 3.81 -7.73
C PHE A 28 3.29 4.31 -6.98
N ALA A 29 2.10 4.09 -7.53
CA ALA A 29 0.85 4.39 -6.85
C ALA A 29 0.73 3.59 -5.55
N ALA A 30 1.06 2.30 -5.56
CA ALA A 30 1.10 1.46 -4.35
C ALA A 30 2.04 2.03 -3.28
N CYS A 31 3.21 2.56 -3.66
CA CYS A 31 4.09 3.26 -2.72
C CYS A 31 3.44 4.53 -2.15
N GLY A 32 2.72 5.29 -2.99
CA GLY A 32 1.93 6.44 -2.55
C GLY A 32 0.89 6.06 -1.50
N VAL A 33 0.11 5.00 -1.77
CA VAL A 33 -0.85 4.43 -0.80
C VAL A 33 -0.17 4.10 0.52
N PHE A 34 0.97 3.42 0.47
CA PHE A 34 1.72 3.08 1.67
C PHE A 34 2.08 4.29 2.52
N TYR A 35 2.70 5.31 1.91
CA TYR A 35 3.10 6.52 2.64
C TYR A 35 1.89 7.34 3.11
N SER A 36 0.79 7.38 2.34
CA SER A 36 -0.45 8.04 2.74
C SER A 36 -1.04 7.39 4.00
N LEU A 37 -1.10 6.05 4.03
CA LEU A 37 -1.55 5.28 5.20
C LEU A 37 -0.72 5.59 6.44
N VAL A 38 0.62 5.50 6.34
CA VAL A 38 1.53 5.78 7.45
C VAL A 38 1.40 7.23 7.92
N ARG A 39 1.36 8.20 6.97
CA ARG A 39 1.21 9.62 7.27
C ARG A 39 -0.09 9.94 8.00
N SER A 40 -1.17 9.22 7.69
CA SER A 40 -2.47 9.40 8.36
C SER A 40 -2.44 9.09 9.87
N ILE A 41 -1.42 8.36 10.33
CA ILE A 41 -1.21 7.99 11.74
C ILE A 41 -0.09 8.83 12.34
N ASP A 42 1.06 8.90 11.65
CA ASP A 42 2.26 9.58 12.11
C ASP A 42 2.99 10.21 10.92
N GLU A 43 2.69 11.48 10.66
CA GLU A 43 3.26 12.27 9.56
C GLU A 43 4.78 12.40 9.68
N SER A 44 5.29 12.73 10.88
CA SER A 44 6.72 12.88 11.12
C SER A 44 7.47 11.57 10.87
N PHE A 45 6.90 10.45 11.30
CA PHE A 45 7.48 9.14 11.03
C PHE A 45 7.48 8.81 9.53
N ALA A 46 6.39 9.09 8.81
CA ALA A 46 6.32 8.89 7.37
C ALA A 46 7.39 9.70 6.62
N GLU A 47 7.60 10.97 7.00
CA GLU A 47 8.66 11.83 6.44
C GLU A 47 10.06 11.30 6.74
N SER A 48 10.30 10.84 7.97
CA SER A 48 11.58 10.25 8.37
C SER A 48 11.87 8.95 7.61
N LEU A 49 10.83 8.15 7.35
CA LEU A 49 10.91 6.91 6.59
C LEU A 49 11.24 7.19 5.12
N HIS A 50 10.56 8.17 4.52
CA HIS A 50 10.74 8.55 3.11
C HIS A 50 12.10 9.19 2.83
N SER A 51 12.58 10.05 3.74
CA SER A 51 13.88 10.73 3.60
C SER A 51 15.08 9.87 4.00
N SER A 52 14.85 8.69 4.57
CA SER A 52 15.89 7.76 5.00
C SER A 52 16.74 7.30 3.81
N LYS A 53 18.06 7.38 3.97
CA LYS A 53 19.03 6.80 3.02
C LYS A 53 19.25 5.29 3.22
N LYS A 54 18.55 4.69 4.18
CA LYS A 54 18.62 3.23 4.45
C LYS A 54 17.67 2.49 3.52
N LEU A 55 17.89 1.19 3.37
CA LEU A 55 16.91 0.32 2.73
C LEU A 55 15.58 0.43 3.48
N ALA A 56 14.49 0.66 2.74
CA ALA A 56 13.15 0.72 3.31
C ALA A 56 12.81 -0.64 3.94
N PRO A 57 12.35 -0.68 5.20
CA PRO A 57 11.97 -1.93 5.88
C PRO A 57 10.61 -2.44 5.44
N TRP A 58 10.22 -2.21 4.18
CA TRP A 58 8.96 -2.63 3.60
C TRP A 58 9.06 -2.76 2.07
N ALA A 59 8.12 -3.48 1.48
CA ALA A 59 7.96 -3.61 0.04
C ALA A 59 6.47 -3.66 -0.32
N SER A 60 6.13 -3.17 -1.52
CA SER A 60 4.79 -3.33 -2.11
C SER A 60 4.84 -4.22 -3.34
N SER A 61 3.74 -4.91 -3.60
CA SER A 61 3.47 -5.45 -4.92
C SER A 61 2.97 -4.35 -5.86
N PRO A 62 3.00 -4.56 -7.19
CA PRO A 62 2.14 -3.82 -8.10
C PRO A 62 0.66 -4.01 -7.74
N ILE A 63 -0.20 -3.16 -8.29
CA ILE A 63 -1.65 -3.41 -8.23
C ILE A 63 -1.98 -4.52 -9.23
N PHE A 64 -2.76 -5.50 -8.80
CA PHE A 64 -3.29 -6.57 -9.66
C PHE A 64 -4.79 -6.40 -9.83
N VAL A 65 -5.30 -6.68 -11.02
CA VAL A 65 -6.72 -6.95 -11.23
C VAL A 65 -6.91 -8.45 -11.09
N GLU A 66 -7.80 -8.90 -10.20
CA GLU A 66 -8.17 -10.32 -10.04
C GLU A 66 -9.45 -10.67 -10.81
N PHE A 67 -10.37 -9.71 -10.92
CA PHE A 67 -11.62 -9.87 -11.65
C PHE A 67 -11.85 -8.69 -12.61
N PRO A 68 -12.23 -8.93 -13.86
CA PRO A 68 -12.43 -10.26 -14.48
C PRO A 68 -11.10 -11.02 -14.67
N PRO A 69 -11.11 -12.36 -14.60
CA PRO A 69 -9.92 -13.17 -14.82
C PRO A 69 -9.43 -13.06 -16.28
N PRO A 70 -8.15 -13.36 -16.56
CA PRO A 70 -7.11 -13.81 -15.62
C PRO A 70 -6.53 -12.68 -14.77
N SER A 71 -5.93 -13.03 -13.64
CA SER A 71 -5.20 -12.07 -12.82
C SER A 71 -4.06 -11.43 -13.61
N ARG A 72 -3.95 -10.10 -13.56
CA ARG A 72 -2.94 -9.36 -14.32
C ARG A 72 -2.44 -8.14 -13.56
N ILE A 73 -1.16 -7.82 -13.80
CA ILE A 73 -0.54 -6.60 -13.30
C ILE A 73 -1.19 -5.40 -13.98
N VAL A 74 -1.52 -4.39 -13.19
CA VAL A 74 -1.92 -3.07 -13.69
C VAL A 74 -0.65 -2.29 -13.97
N TYR A 75 -0.44 -1.89 -15.21
CA TYR A 75 0.68 -1.00 -15.54
C TYR A 75 0.26 0.45 -15.33
N ARG A 76 -0.68 0.95 -16.15
CA ARG A 76 -1.09 2.36 -16.16
C ARG A 76 -2.58 2.58 -15.90
N ALA A 77 -3.43 1.72 -16.44
CA ALA A 77 -4.88 1.89 -16.36
C ALA A 77 -5.51 0.75 -15.56
N LEU A 78 -6.21 1.09 -14.49
CA LEU A 78 -7.01 0.19 -13.69
C LEU A 78 -8.46 0.24 -14.23
N PRO A 79 -8.95 -0.82 -14.88
CA PRO A 79 -10.27 -0.82 -15.49
C PRO A 79 -11.39 -0.91 -14.43
N ALA A 80 -12.58 -0.47 -14.81
CA ALA A 80 -13.81 -0.68 -14.06
C ALA A 80 -14.89 -1.35 -14.94
N PRO A 81 -15.82 -2.13 -14.36
CA PRO A 81 -15.79 -2.61 -12.99
C PRO A 81 -14.72 -3.69 -12.80
N SER A 82 -13.96 -3.63 -11.70
CA SER A 82 -12.98 -4.68 -11.38
C SER A 82 -12.83 -4.90 -9.88
N ILE A 83 -12.23 -6.04 -9.52
CA ILE A 83 -11.72 -6.28 -8.17
C ILE A 83 -10.20 -6.29 -8.29
N ALA A 84 -9.56 -5.43 -7.51
CA ALA A 84 -8.12 -5.27 -7.49
C ALA A 84 -7.54 -5.58 -6.11
N ASN A 85 -6.24 -5.88 -6.10
CA ASN A 85 -5.50 -6.02 -4.85
C ASN A 85 -4.09 -5.43 -4.94
N VAL A 86 -3.55 -5.14 -3.75
CA VAL A 86 -2.16 -4.76 -3.54
C VAL A 86 -1.69 -5.36 -2.21
N SER A 87 -0.46 -5.85 -2.19
CA SER A 87 0.15 -6.43 -0.99
C SER A 87 1.31 -5.57 -0.50
N PHE A 88 1.45 -5.46 0.82
CA PHE A 88 2.55 -4.81 1.51
C PHE A 88 3.21 -5.77 2.47
N THR A 89 4.52 -5.94 2.37
CA THR A 89 5.34 -6.72 3.29
C THR A 89 6.16 -5.75 4.13
N ILE A 90 6.09 -5.84 5.45
CA ILE A 90 6.74 -4.92 6.39
C ILE A 90 7.62 -5.74 7.35
N MET A 91 8.87 -5.32 7.51
CA MET A 91 9.91 -6.00 8.30
C MET A 91 10.30 -5.21 9.56
N ASP A 92 9.51 -4.20 9.91
CA ASP A 92 9.66 -3.39 11.12
C ASP A 92 8.37 -3.46 11.94
N GLY A 93 8.50 -3.80 13.23
CA GLY A 93 7.36 -4.02 14.12
C GLY A 93 6.55 -2.74 14.36
N LYS A 94 7.22 -1.62 14.63
CA LYS A 94 6.56 -0.32 14.84
C LYS A 94 5.81 0.11 13.57
N LEU A 95 6.44 -0.03 12.41
CA LEU A 95 5.81 0.29 11.12
C LEU A 95 4.64 -0.64 10.82
N SER A 96 4.72 -1.92 11.19
CA SER A 96 3.61 -2.87 11.05
C SER A 96 2.40 -2.47 11.90
N ASP A 97 2.64 -2.00 13.13
CA ASP A 97 1.57 -1.56 14.02
C ASP A 97 0.90 -0.28 13.50
N ILE A 98 1.69 0.70 13.06
CA ILE A 98 1.18 1.92 12.42
C ILE A 98 0.36 1.58 11.17
N PHE A 99 0.88 0.73 10.30
CA PHE A 99 0.18 0.34 9.07
C PHE A 99 -1.13 -0.39 9.37
N ARG A 100 -1.13 -1.30 10.35
CA ARG A 100 -2.32 -2.02 10.82
C ARG A 100 -3.39 -1.05 11.34
N GLU A 101 -2.99 -0.06 12.14
CA GLU A 101 -3.91 0.95 12.65
C GLU A 101 -4.52 1.77 11.51
N ALA A 102 -3.70 2.19 10.54
CA ALA A 102 -4.15 2.97 9.38
C ALA A 102 -5.24 2.25 8.57
N ILE A 103 -5.04 0.95 8.25
CA ILE A 103 -5.99 0.20 7.41
C ILE A 103 -7.29 -0.18 8.14
N LEU A 104 -7.31 -0.11 9.47
CA LEU A 104 -8.49 -0.39 10.30
C LEU A 104 -9.29 0.88 10.64
N LYS A 105 -8.85 2.05 10.18
CA LYS A 105 -9.63 3.28 10.34
C LYS A 105 -10.96 3.17 9.57
N PRO A 106 -12.08 3.55 10.19
CA PRO A 106 -13.40 3.47 9.56
C PRO A 106 -13.54 4.39 8.33
N ASP A 107 -12.70 5.42 8.21
CA ASP A 107 -12.82 6.49 7.21
C ASP A 107 -11.60 6.52 6.28
N LEU A 108 -11.09 5.36 5.89
CA LEU A 108 -9.88 5.27 5.09
C LEU A 108 -10.07 5.91 3.70
N HIS A 109 -9.56 7.12 3.54
CA HIS A 109 -9.45 7.79 2.25
C HIS A 109 -8.03 7.62 1.69
N ILE A 110 -7.95 7.04 0.49
CA ILE A 110 -6.67 6.84 -0.21
C ILE A 110 -6.79 7.54 -1.55
N ASP A 111 -6.00 8.60 -1.72
CA ASP A 111 -5.79 9.23 -3.02
C ASP A 111 -4.89 8.30 -3.88
N LEU A 112 -5.42 7.90 -5.04
CA LEU A 112 -4.74 7.04 -6.02
C LEU A 112 -4.24 7.82 -7.24
#